data_AF-A0A962N8W1-F1
#
_entry.id   AF-A0A962N8W1-F1
#
_cell.length_a   1.000
_cell.length_b   1.000
_cell.length_c   1.000
_cell.angle_alpha   90.00
_cell.angle_beta   90.00
_cell.angle_gamma   90.00
#
_symmetry.space_group_name_H-M   'P 1'
#
loop_
_entity.id
_entity.type
_entity.pdbx_description
1 polymer ?
#
loop_
_entity_poly.entity_id
_entity_poly.type
_entity_poly.pdbx_seq_one_letter_code
_entity_poly.pdbx_strand_id
1 'polypeptide(L)'
;PVLLLLRKGDAAVPVLLSAIDRERALLELPAATAVVERNVLRDFWGGEYRALNRLPGGFPATLRINDEGPAVSWVRDQLDRALGEEAPVADEAALRFDADVERRVRRLQEKHGLLADGIIGPETWFALACYVDEGPRLARPPKREQGAPDGASL
;
A
#
# COMPACT_ATOMS: atom_id res chain seq x y z
N PRO A 1 -6.03 -0.21 -4.49
CA PRO A 1 -6.65 1.13 -4.53
C PRO A 1 -6.40 1.93 -3.25
N VAL A 2 -6.01 3.19 -3.41
CA VAL A 2 -5.69 4.13 -2.33
C VAL A 2 -6.64 5.32 -2.45
N LEU A 3 -7.14 5.84 -1.34
CA LEU A 3 -8.00 7.02 -1.33
C LEU A 3 -7.14 8.28 -1.13
N LEU A 4 -7.13 9.17 -2.10
CA LEU A 4 -6.43 10.45 -2.03
C LEU A 4 -7.39 11.53 -1.54
N LEU A 5 -6.88 12.48 -0.76
CA LEU A 5 -7.60 13.71 -0.46
C LEU A 5 -7.05 14.80 -1.37
N LEU A 6 -7.82 15.18 -2.40
CA LEU A 6 -7.48 16.29 -3.28
C LEU A 6 -8.06 17.58 -2.73
N ARG A 7 -7.29 18.67 -2.77
CA ARG A 7 -7.70 19.97 -2.25
C ARG A 7 -7.91 20.95 -3.38
N LYS A 8 -9.04 21.67 -3.38
CA LYS A 8 -9.31 22.81 -4.26
C LYS A 8 -9.87 23.95 -3.40
N GLY A 9 -9.01 24.94 -3.08
CA GLY A 9 -9.32 25.95 -2.06
C GLY A 9 -9.46 25.29 -0.69
N ASP A 10 -10.55 25.61 0.03
CA ASP A 10 -10.86 25.01 1.34
C ASP A 10 -11.55 23.64 1.25
N ALA A 11 -11.98 23.23 0.06
CA ALA A 11 -12.64 21.94 -0.12
C ALA A 11 -11.61 20.81 -0.26
N ALA A 12 -11.77 19.76 0.55
CA ALA A 12 -11.07 18.49 0.41
C ALA A 12 -12.04 17.43 -0.13
N VAL A 13 -11.71 16.83 -1.27
CA VAL A 13 -12.53 15.82 -1.93
C VAL A 13 -11.82 14.47 -1.88
N PRO A 14 -12.42 13.43 -1.28
CA PRO A 14 -11.90 12.08 -1.35
C PRO A 14 -12.08 11.50 -2.74
N VAL A 15 -10.99 11.02 -3.35
CA VAL A 15 -11.01 10.33 -4.65
C VAL A 15 -10.27 9.02 -4.55
N LEU A 16 -10.73 7.98 -5.25
CA LEU A 16 -10.04 6.70 -5.28
C LEU A 16 -9.01 6.70 -6.40
N LEU A 17 -7.74 6.49 -6.07
CA LEU A 17 -6.70 6.19 -7.05
C LEU A 17 -6.71 4.69 -7.32
N SER A 18 -7.20 4.31 -8.51
CA SER A 18 -7.31 2.92 -8.95
C SER A 18 -6.14 2.50 -9.84
N ALA A 19 -5.55 3.44 -10.59
CA ALA A 19 -4.39 3.19 -11.44
C ALA A 19 -3.46 4.40 -11.51
N ILE A 20 -2.16 4.16 -11.66
CA ILE A 20 -1.18 5.22 -11.94
C ILE A 20 0.00 4.67 -12.75
N ASP A 21 0.48 5.44 -13.71
CA ASP A 21 1.73 5.21 -14.42
C ASP A 21 2.66 6.44 -14.31
N ARG A 22 3.69 6.54 -15.15
CA ARG A 22 4.63 7.67 -15.09
C ARG A 22 3.96 9.00 -15.47
N GLU A 23 2.98 8.95 -16.37
CA GLU A 23 2.35 10.11 -16.99
C GLU A 23 0.93 10.35 -16.45
N ARG A 24 0.18 9.29 -16.10
CA ARG A 24 -1.26 9.38 -15.89
C ARG A 24 -1.72 8.67 -14.62
N ALA A 25 -2.81 9.17 -14.04
CA ALA A 25 -3.53 8.57 -12.94
C ALA A 25 -5.01 8.35 -13.32
N LEU A 26 -5.57 7.22 -12.93
CA LEU A 26 -7.00 6.94 -13.00
C LEU A 26 -7.62 7.20 -11.63
N LEU A 27 -8.54 8.16 -11.57
CA LEU A 27 -9.28 8.54 -10.39
C LEU A 27 -10.74 8.09 -10.53
N GLU A 28 -11.27 7.44 -9.51
CA GLU A 28 -12.70 7.20 -9.38
C GLU A 28 -13.28 8.18 -8.36
N LEU A 29 -14.26 8.95 -8.83
CA LEU A 29 -15.10 9.84 -8.06
C LEU A 29 -16.51 9.22 -7.95
N PRO A 30 -17.32 9.62 -6.96
CA PRO A 30 -18.67 9.07 -6.80
C PRO A 30 -19.56 9.16 -8.05
N ALA A 31 -19.33 10.16 -8.89
CA ALA A 31 -20.13 10.43 -10.09
C ALA A 31 -19.40 10.19 -11.42
N ALA A 32 -18.09 9.94 -11.42
CA ALA A 32 -17.30 9.86 -12.64
C ALA A 32 -15.98 9.11 -12.44
N THR A 33 -15.47 8.51 -13.50
CA THR A 33 -14.09 8.04 -13.58
C THR A 33 -13.29 8.97 -14.50
N ALA A 34 -12.14 9.45 -14.04
CA ALA A 34 -11.32 10.41 -14.76
C ALA A 34 -9.87 9.91 -14.91
N VAL A 35 -9.34 9.99 -16.13
CA VAL A 35 -7.89 9.85 -16.36
C VAL A 35 -7.29 11.25 -16.34
N VAL A 36 -6.41 11.52 -15.39
CA VAL A 36 -5.72 12.81 -15.26
C VAL A 36 -4.23 12.64 -15.50
N GLU A 37 -3.58 13.70 -15.97
CA GLU A 37 -2.11 13.76 -16.01
C GLU A 37 -1.57 13.78 -14.57
N ARG A 38 -0.48 13.07 -14.33
CA ARG A 38 0.13 12.91 -13.00
C ARG A 38 0.64 14.24 -12.45
N ASN A 39 1.09 15.14 -13.32
CA ASN A 39 1.49 16.49 -12.93
C ASN A 39 0.30 17.30 -12.38
N VAL A 40 -0.87 17.17 -13.00
CA VAL A 40 -2.10 17.82 -12.52
C VAL A 40 -2.50 17.27 -11.16
N LEU A 41 -2.42 15.94 -10.97
CA LEU A 41 -2.67 15.33 -9.66
C LEU A 41 -1.77 15.91 -8.56
N ARG A 42 -0.50 16.18 -8.88
CA ARG A 42 0.47 16.76 -7.93
C ARG A 42 0.08 18.17 -7.49
N ASP A 43 -0.58 18.95 -8.34
CA ASP A 43 -0.97 20.33 -8.00
C ASP A 43 -2.12 20.37 -6.98
N PHE A 44 -2.94 19.32 -6.91
CA PHE A 44 -4.08 19.21 -6.00
C PHE A 44 -3.86 18.27 -4.81
N TRP A 45 -2.77 17.49 -4.81
CA TRP A 45 -2.52 16.49 -3.78
C TRP A 45 -1.44 16.93 -2.79
N GLY A 46 -1.84 17.19 -1.54
CA GLY A 46 -0.94 17.60 -0.45
C GLY A 46 -0.15 16.47 0.21
N GLY A 47 -0.17 15.25 -0.35
CA GLY A 47 0.51 14.08 0.22
C GLY A 47 -0.36 13.23 1.16
N GLU A 48 -1.55 13.71 1.56
CA GLU A 48 -2.47 12.94 2.39
C GLU A 48 -3.12 11.80 1.60
N TYR A 49 -2.97 10.57 2.07
CA TYR A 49 -3.64 9.40 1.51
C TYR A 49 -4.18 8.49 2.62
N ARG A 50 -5.24 7.75 2.30
CA ARG A 50 -5.79 6.68 3.11
C ARG A 50 -5.75 5.40 2.31
N ALA A 51 -4.91 4.47 2.71
CA ALA A 51 -4.97 3.13 2.17
C ALA A 51 -6.01 2.31 2.93
N LEU A 52 -6.94 1.67 2.20
CA LEU A 52 -7.78 0.64 2.78
C LEU A 52 -6.92 -0.60 2.97
N ASN A 53 -6.50 -0.82 4.22
CA ASN A 53 -5.66 -1.94 4.57
C ASN A 53 -6.50 -3.23 4.48
N ARG A 54 -6.20 -4.11 3.51
CA ARG A 54 -6.72 -5.48 3.50
C ARG A 54 -5.70 -6.38 4.20
N LEU A 55 -5.56 -6.20 5.50
CA LEU A 55 -4.99 -7.26 6.33
C LEU A 55 -5.97 -8.45 6.26
N PRO A 56 -5.49 -9.70 6.16
CA PRO A 56 -6.32 -10.86 6.45
C PRO A 56 -7.03 -10.60 7.78
N GLY A 57 -8.37 -10.62 7.80
CA GLY A 57 -9.14 -10.27 8.99
C GLY A 57 -8.71 -11.12 10.19
N GLY A 58 -8.57 -10.49 11.37
CA GLY A 58 -8.21 -11.17 12.61
C GLY A 58 -6.76 -10.98 13.08
N PHE A 59 -5.94 -10.20 12.38
CA PHE A 59 -4.60 -9.85 12.86
C PHE A 59 -4.63 -8.71 13.90
N PRO A 60 -3.72 -8.72 14.88
CA PRO A 60 -3.64 -7.65 15.87
C PRO A 60 -3.17 -6.34 15.23
N ALA A 61 -3.59 -5.22 15.80
CA ALA A 61 -3.19 -3.88 15.32
C ALA A 61 -1.67 -3.65 15.39
N THR A 62 -1.00 -4.34 16.32
CA THR A 62 0.45 -4.29 16.50
C THR A 62 1.00 -5.69 16.72
N LEU A 63 2.17 -5.98 16.14
CA LEU A 63 2.93 -7.21 16.34
C LEU A 63 4.38 -6.85 16.72
N ARG A 64 4.97 -7.55 17.69
CA ARG A 64 6.33 -7.31 18.19
C ARG A 64 6.98 -8.62 18.64
N ILE A 65 8.27 -8.54 18.99
CA ILE A 65 9.02 -9.69 19.51
C ILE A 65 8.28 -10.39 20.66
N ASN A 66 8.34 -11.72 20.63
CA ASN A 66 7.64 -12.67 21.48
C ASN A 66 6.12 -12.82 21.25
N ASP A 67 5.51 -12.04 20.36
CA ASP A 67 4.14 -12.32 19.95
C ASP A 67 4.08 -13.62 19.15
N GLU A 68 2.95 -14.32 19.22
CA GLU A 68 2.72 -15.60 18.56
C GLU A 68 1.40 -15.61 17.80
N GLY A 69 1.36 -16.38 16.72
CA GLY A 69 0.13 -16.71 16.03
C GLY A 69 0.25 -16.70 14.51
N PRO A 70 -0.88 -16.94 13.80
CA PRO A 70 -0.91 -17.04 12.34
C PRO A 70 -0.48 -15.76 11.63
N ALA A 71 -0.63 -14.60 12.30
CA ALA A 71 -0.16 -13.32 11.79
C ALA A 71 1.36 -13.29 11.58
N VAL A 72 2.15 -13.94 12.45
CA VAL A 72 3.61 -13.98 12.32
C VAL A 72 4.03 -14.80 11.10
N SER A 73 3.39 -15.94 10.87
CA SER A 73 3.67 -16.77 9.68
C SER A 73 3.40 -16.00 8.39
N TRP A 74 2.29 -15.25 8.34
CA TRP A 74 2.00 -14.36 7.21
C TRP A 74 3.05 -13.25 7.04
N VAL A 75 3.48 -12.62 8.14
CA VAL A 75 4.54 -11.60 8.13
C VAL A 75 5.84 -12.16 7.56
N ARG A 76 6.24 -13.37 7.95
CA ARG A 76 7.45 -14.03 7.44
C ARG A 76 7.39 -14.22 5.93
N ASP A 77 6.29 -14.75 5.39
CA ASP A 77 6.10 -14.90 3.94
C ASP A 77 6.21 -13.55 3.20
N GLN A 78 5.65 -12.48 3.77
CA GLN A 78 5.78 -11.15 3.17
C GLN A 78 7.20 -10.58 3.27
N LEU A 79 7.93 -10.84 4.36
CA LEU A 79 9.33 -10.43 4.51
C LEU A 79 10.24 -11.17 3.52
N ASP A 80 9.99 -12.46 3.27
CA ASP A 80 10.71 -13.26 2.28
C ASP A 80 10.61 -12.62 0.89
N ARG A 81 9.38 -12.31 0.48
CA ARG A 81 9.09 -11.60 -0.78
C ARG A 81 9.70 -10.20 -0.82
N ALA A 82 9.63 -9.47 0.29
CA ALA A 82 10.07 -8.08 0.35
C ALA A 82 11.60 -7.93 0.33
N LEU A 83 12.31 -8.88 0.94
CA LEU A 83 13.76 -8.86 1.09
C LEU A 83 14.48 -9.77 0.07
N GLY A 84 13.75 -10.64 -0.63
CA GLY A 84 14.33 -11.63 -1.54
C GLY A 84 15.08 -12.72 -0.79
N GLU A 85 14.63 -13.05 0.41
CA GLU A 85 15.23 -14.05 1.30
C GLU A 85 14.38 -15.33 1.24
N GLU A 86 15.01 -16.50 1.17
CA GLU A 86 14.31 -17.79 1.32
C GLU A 86 14.27 -18.14 2.82
N ALA A 87 13.09 -18.07 3.45
CA ALA A 87 12.95 -18.58 4.82
C ALA A 87 12.81 -20.11 4.84
N PRO A 88 13.20 -20.75 5.95
CA PRO A 88 12.86 -22.14 6.21
C PRO A 88 11.35 -22.38 6.15
N VAL A 89 10.95 -23.58 5.71
CA VAL A 89 9.55 -24.02 5.65
C VAL A 89 8.86 -23.79 6.99
N ALA A 90 7.68 -23.18 6.96
CA ALA A 90 6.93 -22.83 8.15
C ALA A 90 6.61 -24.05 9.03
N ASP A 91 7.27 -24.14 10.18
CA ASP A 91 6.98 -25.07 11.28
C ASP A 91 6.31 -24.31 12.46
N GLU A 92 6.15 -24.96 13.62
CA GLU A 92 5.61 -24.30 14.81
C GLU A 92 6.45 -23.09 15.26
N ALA A 93 7.76 -23.04 14.97
CA ALA A 93 8.61 -21.90 15.27
C ALA A 93 8.31 -20.69 14.37
N ALA A 94 7.76 -20.91 13.18
CA ALA A 94 7.33 -19.84 12.28
C ALA A 94 6.14 -19.02 12.81
N LEU A 95 5.42 -19.54 13.82
CA LEU A 95 4.34 -18.81 14.49
C LEU A 95 4.84 -17.82 15.53
N ARG A 96 6.12 -17.84 15.91
CA ARG A 96 6.69 -16.93 16.91
C ARG A 96 7.44 -15.78 16.27
N PHE A 97 7.18 -14.56 16.73
CA PHE A 97 7.94 -13.38 16.38
C PHE A 97 9.25 -13.40 17.18
N ASP A 98 10.29 -13.96 16.59
CA ASP A 98 11.61 -14.07 17.22
C ASP A 98 12.52 -12.88 16.86
N ALA A 99 13.76 -12.92 17.36
CA ALA A 99 14.77 -11.90 17.07
C ALA A 99 15.18 -11.86 15.59
N ASP A 100 14.95 -12.94 14.82
CA ASP A 100 15.20 -12.92 13.39
C ASP A 100 14.12 -12.11 12.65
N VAL A 101 12.83 -12.37 12.95
CA VAL A 101 11.71 -11.57 12.42
C VAL A 101 11.89 -10.10 12.76
N GLU A 102 12.28 -9.77 14.01
CA GLU A 102 12.50 -8.38 14.40
C GLU A 102 13.56 -7.68 13.55
N ARG A 103 14.70 -8.34 13.31
CA ARG A 103 15.76 -7.79 12.44
C ARG A 103 15.26 -7.57 11.02
N ARG A 104 14.47 -8.51 10.48
CA ARG A 104 13.92 -8.44 9.13
C ARG A 104 12.87 -7.33 9.01
N VAL A 105 12.05 -7.13 10.04
CA VAL A 105 11.11 -6.01 10.14
C VAL A 105 11.86 -4.68 10.15
N ARG A 106 12.93 -4.54 10.93
CA ARG A 106 13.76 -3.32 10.93
C ARG A 106 14.33 -3.01 9.54
N ARG A 107 14.82 -4.03 8.82
CA ARG A 107 15.29 -3.87 7.43
C ARG A 107 14.19 -3.43 6.48
N LEU A 108 12.99 -3.99 6.61
CA LEU A 108 11.83 -3.55 5.83
C LEU A 108 11.50 -2.08 6.14
N GLN A 109 11.46 -1.71 7.41
CA GLN A 109 11.19 -0.35 7.84
C GLN A 109 12.22 0.63 7.26
N GLU A 110 13.51 0.32 7.35
CA GLU A 110 14.59 1.11 6.73
C GLU A 110 14.39 1.25 5.21
N LYS A 111 14.08 0.14 4.53
CA LYS A 111 13.84 0.12 3.07
C LYS A 111 12.66 1.02 2.65
N HIS A 112 11.65 1.15 3.50
CA HIS A 112 10.46 1.98 3.26
C HIS A 112 10.53 3.37 3.90
N GLY A 113 11.67 3.75 4.51
CA GLY A 113 11.84 5.05 5.16
C GLY A 113 10.99 5.22 6.43
N LEU A 114 10.58 4.12 7.06
CA LEU A 114 9.87 4.10 8.33
C LEU A 114 10.85 4.10 9.51
N LEU A 115 10.35 4.40 10.71
CA LEU A 115 11.12 4.21 11.94
C LEU A 115 11.47 2.72 12.11
N ALA A 116 12.76 2.40 12.14
CA ALA A 116 13.27 1.03 12.25
C ALA A 116 13.21 0.48 13.69
N ASP A 117 12.03 0.49 14.30
CA ASP A 117 11.79 0.10 15.70
C ASP A 117 11.57 -1.41 15.91
N GLY A 118 11.41 -2.18 14.83
CA GLY A 118 11.14 -3.63 14.88
C GLY A 118 9.69 -3.99 15.21
N ILE A 119 8.79 -3.00 15.25
CA ILE A 119 7.39 -3.17 15.60
C ILE A 119 6.53 -3.08 14.33
N ILE A 120 5.62 -4.04 14.16
CA ILE A 120 4.66 -4.01 13.05
C ILE A 120 3.44 -3.22 13.48
N GLY A 121 3.50 -1.90 13.29
CA GLY A 121 2.37 -0.99 13.38
C GLY A 121 1.63 -0.83 12.04
N PRO A 122 0.61 0.04 11.97
CA PRO A 122 -0.20 0.27 10.77
C PRO A 122 0.61 0.57 9.49
N GLU A 123 1.67 1.36 9.62
CA GLU A 123 2.56 1.75 8.52
C GLU A 123 3.39 0.55 8.04
N THR A 124 3.93 -0.24 8.97
CA THR A 124 4.68 -1.47 8.65
C THR A 124 3.75 -2.52 8.02
N TRP A 125 2.52 -2.65 8.53
CA TRP A 125 1.48 -3.51 7.95
C TRP A 125 1.17 -3.11 6.51
N PHE A 126 1.07 -1.81 6.23
CA PHE A 126 0.85 -1.30 4.88
C PHE A 126 2.02 -1.62 3.95
N ALA A 127 3.26 -1.46 4.43
CA ALA A 127 4.46 -1.81 3.66
C ALA A 127 4.51 -3.31 3.32
N LEU A 128 4.15 -4.20 4.26
CA LEU A 128 4.03 -5.64 4.02
C LEU A 128 2.93 -5.98 3.01
N ALA A 129 1.79 -5.30 3.08
CA ALA A 129 0.66 -5.52 2.17
C ALA A 129 0.97 -5.22 0.69
N CYS A 130 2.01 -4.44 0.41
CA CYS A 130 2.49 -4.20 -0.96
C CYS A 130 3.07 -5.46 -1.64
N TYR A 131 3.44 -6.48 -0.87
CA TYR A 131 4.08 -7.71 -1.38
C TYR A 131 3.12 -8.89 -1.55
N VAL A 132 1.84 -8.68 -1.24
CA VAL A 132 0.78 -9.67 -1.46
C VAL A 132 0.50 -9.79 -2.96
N ASP A 133 0.38 -11.02 -3.47
CA ASP A 133 0.05 -11.25 -4.89
C ASP A 133 -1.29 -10.60 -5.29
N GLU A 134 -2.25 -10.58 -4.38
CA GLU A 134 -3.56 -9.92 -4.47
C GLU A 134 -3.67 -8.61 -3.64
N GLY A 135 -2.53 -7.99 -3.33
CA GLY A 135 -2.49 -6.71 -2.64
C GLY A 135 -3.19 -5.59 -3.43
N PRO A 136 -3.51 -4.45 -2.80
CA PRO A 136 -4.08 -3.28 -3.48
C PRO A 136 -3.07 -2.69 -4.48
N ARG A 137 -2.94 -3.30 -5.66
CA ARG A 137 -2.10 -2.78 -6.74
C ARG A 137 -2.83 -1.63 -7.41
N LEU A 138 -2.11 -0.53 -7.63
CA LEU A 138 -2.56 0.46 -8.60
C LEU A 138 -2.45 -0.22 -9.96
N ALA A 139 -3.57 -0.36 -10.66
CA ALA A 139 -3.56 -0.87 -12.01
C ALA A 139 -2.79 0.12 -12.93
N ARG A 140 -2.54 -0.28 -14.17
CA ARG A 140 -2.07 0.66 -15.20
C ARG A 140 -3.29 1.31 -15.84
N PRO A 141 -3.32 2.63 -16.07
CA PRO A 141 -4.45 3.27 -16.74
C PRO A 141 -4.64 2.65 -18.15
N PRO A 142 -5.88 2.51 -18.64
CA PRO A 142 -6.13 2.03 -19.99
C PRO A 142 -5.38 2.89 -21.03
N LYS A 143 -4.95 2.24 -22.11
CA LYS A 143 -4.38 2.95 -23.26
C LYS A 143 -5.48 3.85 -23.82
N ARG A 144 -5.19 5.11 -24.18
CA ARG A 144 -6.18 5.97 -24.85
C ARG A 144 -6.65 5.24 -26.11
N GLU A 145 -7.87 4.73 -26.11
CA GLU A 145 -8.53 4.30 -27.33
C GLU A 145 -8.87 5.58 -28.10
N GLN A 146 -8.36 5.66 -29.32
CA GLN A 146 -8.60 6.79 -30.21
C GLN A 146 -10.08 6.81 -30.59
N GLY A 147 -10.87 7.67 -29.92
CA GLY A 147 -12.25 7.94 -30.32
C GLY A 147 -13.22 8.30 -29.19
N ALA A 148 -13.06 9.46 -28.55
CA ALA A 148 -14.15 10.18 -27.87
C ALA A 148 -13.73 11.64 -27.61
N PRO A 149 -14.66 12.61 -27.65
CA PRO A 149 -14.41 13.95 -28.17
C PRO A 149 -13.69 14.89 -27.20
N ASP A 150 -12.91 15.81 -27.78
CA ASP A 150 -12.43 17.04 -27.15
C ASP A 150 -13.62 17.81 -26.55
N GLY A 151 -13.48 18.19 -25.28
CA GLY A 151 -14.36 19.19 -24.67
C GLY A 151 -14.92 18.79 -23.31
N ALA A 152 -14.04 18.73 -22.31
CA ALA A 152 -14.45 18.98 -20.93
C ALA A 152 -13.38 19.83 -20.26
N SER A 153 -13.47 21.14 -20.47
CA SER A 153 -12.77 22.13 -19.67
C SER A 153 -13.22 21.98 -18.20
N LEU A 154 -12.23 21.85 -17.30
CA LEU A 154 -12.40 22.01 -15.86
C LEU A 154 -12.63 23.49 -15.47
#